data_AF-A0A098GB79-F1
#
_entry.id   AF-A0A098GB79-F1
#
_cell.length_a   1.000
_cell.length_b   1.000
_cell.length_c   1.000
_cell.angle_alpha   90.00
_cell.angle_beta   90.00
_cell.angle_gamma   90.00
#
_symmetry.space_group_name_H-M   'P 1'
#
loop_
_entity.id
_entity.type
_entity.pdbx_description
1 polymer ?
#
loop_
_entity_poly.entity_id
_entity_poly.type
_entity_poly.pdbx_seq_one_letter_code
_entity_poly.pdbx_strand_id
1 'polypeptide(L)'
;MFNKNFKKHPLTAWLFLWRVMKPYKWWYVLMLQAPVMTALYVFANNYSLKLLIDVFSTDSIIEYGHLITPITLFITAQVTLDLVWRLSNFAEWKSEPYARQQLLLTAYDYVQYHSYNYFQNTPTGSIISKLKGILDGYDSIFANIHHIIGKHFCVVFVSVFVLLLVNTSVFLFMALWCILFAVIMFPMSLKLNDLSNEAAESKHQIIGVFSDNITNIFSLFYFAKRQAELKRIKTMMSESYVPRQIALYKYDFKFNIIGSVLYWFMLITIFLFMIYLRKNAQITTGDFIFVMLTTIAISFDLWSFMTGLCSFMKELGDFKSSFSILETSHTETDSPDAKEYSISQGGIEFQNVSFAYDQGDQIFSHLNLRIKPGEKIGLIGHSGAGKSTLISLLLKNFTPTTGSIFVDNESIHRITSDSLRKQIALIPQDIMLFHRSIGDNIGYARDDASLQDIKEAAKMANIDHFIESLPEQYQTLVGERGVKLSGGQRQRIAIARAILKKAPIIILDEATSSLDSITEQEIQQSINLILEQNKATVIAIAHRLSTIRHMDRIIVMEGGCIIEEGTFDELINNEAGYFKKLWDSQVNGMVL
;
A
#
# COMPACT_ATOMS: atom_id res chain seq x y z
N MET A 1 -14.84 -2.52 15.99
CA MET A 1 -16.09 -2.08 15.32
C MET A 1 -15.69 -1.05 14.26
N PHE A 2 -15.18 -1.51 13.11
CA PHE A 2 -14.77 -0.62 12.01
C PHE A 2 -16.03 -0.07 11.34
N ASN A 3 -16.11 1.25 11.25
CA ASN A 3 -17.33 1.99 10.94
C ASN A 3 -17.64 1.87 9.44
N LYS A 4 -18.85 1.38 9.07
CA LYS A 4 -19.37 1.22 7.69
C LYS A 4 -19.29 2.49 6.81
N ASN A 5 -18.96 3.64 7.41
CA ASN A 5 -18.82 4.94 6.74
C ASN A 5 -17.52 5.15 5.94
N PHE A 6 -16.61 4.18 5.82
CA PHE A 6 -15.46 4.30 4.92
C PHE A 6 -15.82 4.17 3.42
N LYS A 7 -17.02 3.64 3.12
CA LYS A 7 -17.43 3.33 1.73
C LYS A 7 -17.87 4.53 0.88
N LYS A 8 -18.13 5.72 1.45
CA LYS A 8 -18.93 6.74 0.73
C LYS A 8 -18.24 8.01 0.25
N HIS A 9 -17.05 8.39 0.74
CA HIS A 9 -16.37 9.59 0.22
C HIS A 9 -14.85 9.48 0.29
N PRO A 10 -14.11 9.94 -0.74
CA PRO A 10 -12.67 10.15 -0.65
C PRO A 10 -12.42 11.22 0.42
N LEU A 11 -11.99 10.79 1.60
CA LEU A 11 -11.53 11.71 2.64
C LEU A 11 -10.22 12.31 2.14
N THR A 12 -10.13 13.65 2.12
CA THR A 12 -8.84 14.31 1.88
C THR A 12 -7.82 13.78 2.88
N ALA A 13 -6.56 13.66 2.46
CA ALA A 13 -5.49 13.07 3.26
C ALA A 13 -5.43 13.62 4.71
N TRP A 14 -5.68 14.92 4.88
CA TRP A 14 -5.70 15.57 6.20
C TRP A 14 -6.87 15.16 7.09
N LEU A 15 -8.08 15.01 6.51
CA LEU A 15 -9.26 14.53 7.24
C LEU A 15 -9.09 13.08 7.68
N PHE A 16 -8.44 12.26 6.84
CA PHE A 16 -8.09 10.89 7.17
C PHE A 16 -7.09 10.83 8.34
N LEU A 17 -5.98 11.58 8.26
CA LEU A 17 -5.00 11.67 9.34
C LEU A 17 -5.63 12.17 10.64
N TRP A 18 -6.44 13.22 10.58
CA TRP A 18 -7.14 13.73 11.77
C TRP A 18 -8.05 12.67 12.39
N ARG A 19 -8.75 11.87 11.59
CA ARG A 19 -9.63 10.80 12.10
C ARG A 19 -8.84 9.69 12.80
N VAL A 20 -7.63 9.38 12.33
CA VAL A 20 -6.70 8.44 12.97
C VAL A 20 -6.15 9.01 14.28
N MET A 21 -5.82 10.31 14.32
CA MET A 21 -5.27 10.97 15.51
C MET A 21 -6.33 11.34 16.57
N LYS A 22 -7.58 11.56 16.17
CA LYS A 22 -8.68 12.06 17.03
C LYS A 22 -8.87 11.27 18.34
N PRO A 23 -8.79 9.93 18.38
CA PRO A 23 -8.87 9.17 19.63
C PRO A 23 -7.76 9.52 20.64
N TYR A 24 -6.59 9.94 20.13
CA TYR A 24 -5.39 10.25 20.91
C TYR A 24 -5.09 11.75 21.00
N LYS A 25 -6.04 12.61 20.63
CA LYS A 25 -5.85 14.07 20.48
C LYS A 25 -5.13 14.76 21.64
N TRP A 26 -5.38 14.34 22.88
CA TRP A 26 -4.76 14.94 24.07
C TRP A 26 -3.28 14.58 24.20
N TRP A 27 -2.88 13.39 23.76
CA TRP A 27 -1.47 13.01 23.68
C TRP A 27 -0.76 13.87 22.63
N TYR A 28 -1.35 14.05 21.45
CA TYR A 28 -0.79 14.96 20.44
C TYR A 28 -0.66 16.41 20.92
N VAL A 29 -1.65 16.92 21.67
CA VAL A 29 -1.54 18.25 22.30
C VAL A 29 -0.38 18.29 23.29
N LEU A 30 -0.23 17.26 24.12
CA LEU A 30 0.88 17.15 25.07
C LEU A 30 2.24 17.04 24.37
N MET A 31 2.31 16.41 23.20
CA MET A 31 3.53 16.36 22.38
C MET A 31 3.90 17.73 21.82
N LEU A 32 2.93 18.43 21.22
CA LEU A 32 3.16 19.72 20.56
C LEU A 32 3.54 20.86 21.52
N GLN A 33 3.49 20.65 22.84
CA GLN A 33 3.98 21.63 23.82
C GLN A 33 5.52 21.76 23.80
N ALA A 34 6.27 20.70 23.47
CA ALA A 34 7.72 20.69 23.58
C ALA A 34 8.44 21.64 22.60
N PRO A 35 8.01 21.76 21.33
CA PRO A 35 8.45 22.82 20.43
C PRO A 35 8.34 24.23 21.02
N VAL A 36 7.20 24.54 21.63
CA VAL A 36 6.91 25.85 22.22
C VAL A 36 7.79 26.12 23.44
N MET A 37 7.93 25.13 24.33
CA MET A 37 8.79 25.24 25.52
C MET A 37 10.27 25.33 25.17
N THR A 38 10.70 24.73 24.05
CA THR A 38 12.06 24.89 23.54
C THR A 38 12.36 26.36 23.19
N ALA A 39 11.39 27.06 22.60
CA ALA A 39 11.53 28.48 22.30
C ALA A 39 11.68 29.34 23.56
N LEU A 40 10.92 29.03 24.61
CA LEU A 40 11.04 29.69 25.92
C LEU A 40 12.37 29.38 26.62
N TYR A 41 12.88 28.16 26.48
CA TYR A 41 14.18 27.78 27.00
C TYR A 41 15.32 28.60 26.37
N VAL A 42 15.34 28.77 25.03
CA VAL A 42 16.38 29.55 24.34
C VAL A 42 16.44 30.98 24.89
N PHE A 43 15.27 31.59 25.12
CA PHE A 43 15.17 32.88 25.78
C PHE A 43 15.75 32.86 27.20
N ALA A 44 15.24 31.96 28.07
CA ALA A 44 15.66 31.90 29.48
C ALA A 44 17.15 31.63 29.62
N ASN A 45 17.70 30.75 28.79
CA ASN A 45 19.12 30.43 28.71
C ASN A 45 19.95 31.67 28.37
N ASN A 46 19.64 32.35 27.26
CA ASN A 46 20.39 33.53 26.84
C ASN A 46 20.24 34.69 27.84
N TYR A 47 19.05 34.85 28.44
CA TYR A 47 18.78 35.91 29.41
C TYR A 47 19.50 35.68 30.73
N SER A 48 19.63 34.42 31.18
CA SER A 48 20.42 34.09 32.36
C SER A 48 21.90 34.44 32.18
N LEU A 49 22.47 34.21 30.98
CA LEU A 49 23.83 34.60 30.64
C LEU A 49 23.99 36.13 30.61
N LYS A 50 23.00 36.86 30.08
CA LYS A 50 22.96 38.33 30.18
C LYS A 50 23.09 38.81 31.62
N LEU A 51 22.26 38.26 32.52
CA LEU A 51 22.27 38.65 33.93
C LEU A 51 23.62 38.35 34.60
N LEU A 52 24.26 37.22 34.28
CA LEU A 52 25.60 36.91 34.77
C LEU A 52 26.63 37.95 34.32
N ILE A 53 26.62 38.28 33.03
CA ILE A 53 27.56 39.24 32.46
C ILE A 53 27.36 40.65 33.04
N ASP A 54 26.11 41.08 33.22
CA ASP A 54 25.82 42.38 33.84
C ASP A 54 26.40 42.44 35.26
N VAL A 55 26.24 41.37 36.06
CA VAL A 55 26.83 41.27 37.42
C VAL A 55 28.37 41.24 37.39
N PHE A 56 28.99 40.53 36.45
CA PHE A 56 30.45 40.50 36.30
C PHE A 56 31.05 41.82 35.77
N SER A 57 30.23 42.66 35.13
CA SER A 57 30.68 43.92 34.54
C SER A 57 30.70 45.11 35.50
N THR A 58 30.19 44.94 36.72
CA THR A 58 30.26 45.95 37.79
C THR A 58 31.59 45.86 38.55
N ASP A 59 32.28 46.99 38.75
CA ASP A 59 33.60 47.11 39.42
C ASP A 59 33.60 46.80 40.95
N SER A 60 32.53 46.18 41.48
CA SER A 60 32.36 45.87 42.91
C SER A 60 32.66 44.41 43.24
N ILE A 61 33.02 44.12 44.50
CA ILE A 61 33.15 42.74 45.01
C ILE A 61 31.82 42.01 44.79
N ILE A 62 31.87 40.90 44.06
CA ILE A 62 30.66 40.16 43.66
C ILE A 62 30.21 39.30 44.84
N GLU A 63 29.09 39.67 45.45
CA GLU A 63 28.42 38.82 46.44
C GLU A 63 27.67 37.67 45.76
N TYR A 64 27.77 36.47 46.33
CA TYR A 64 27.07 35.28 45.82
C TYR A 64 25.56 35.47 45.68
N GLY A 65 24.95 36.38 46.47
CA GLY A 65 23.53 36.70 46.40
C GLY A 65 23.07 37.18 45.01
N HIS A 66 23.90 37.95 44.30
CA HIS A 66 23.58 38.45 42.95
C HIS A 66 23.67 37.38 41.86
N LEU A 67 24.38 36.27 42.13
CA LEU A 67 24.55 35.15 41.19
C LEU A 67 23.44 34.09 41.33
N ILE A 68 22.68 34.08 42.42
CA ILE A 68 21.64 33.07 42.66
C ILE A 68 20.55 33.13 41.58
N THR A 69 20.03 34.32 41.27
CA THR A 69 18.95 34.48 40.29
C THR A 69 19.33 33.98 38.88
N PRO A 70 20.47 34.39 38.27
CA PRO A 70 20.84 33.86 36.96
C PRO A 70 21.12 32.35 36.97
N ILE A 71 21.80 31.84 37.99
CA ILE A 71 22.13 30.40 38.07
C ILE A 71 20.85 29.57 38.25
N THR A 72 19.93 30.01 39.11
CA THR A 72 18.64 29.34 39.30
C THR A 72 17.80 29.39 38.04
N LEU A 73 17.74 30.53 37.32
CA LEU A 73 17.05 30.62 36.03
C LEU A 73 17.65 29.66 35.00
N PHE A 74 18.98 29.60 34.87
CA PHE A 74 19.66 28.71 33.94
C PHE A 74 19.35 27.23 34.23
N ILE A 75 19.52 26.80 35.49
CA ILE A 75 19.30 25.41 35.90
C ILE A 75 17.82 25.03 35.77
N THR A 76 16.90 25.90 36.23
CA THR A 76 15.46 25.62 36.15
C THR A 76 14.97 25.57 34.71
N ALA A 77 15.47 26.43 33.82
CA ALA A 77 15.16 26.38 32.39
C ALA A 77 15.61 25.05 31.76
N GLN A 78 16.85 24.62 32.05
CA GLN A 78 17.39 23.35 31.54
C GLN A 78 16.57 22.14 32.02
N VAL A 79 16.33 22.04 33.34
CA VAL A 79 15.55 20.94 33.93
C VAL A 79 14.12 20.94 33.40
N THR A 80 13.49 22.11 33.26
CA THR A 80 12.14 22.22 32.71
C THR A 80 12.08 21.77 31.27
N LEU A 81 13.05 22.17 30.44
CA LEU A 81 13.14 21.71 29.05
C LEU A 81 13.23 20.18 28.98
N ASP A 82 14.13 19.60 29.77
CA ASP A 82 14.33 18.15 29.80
C ASP A 82 13.05 17.43 30.23
N LEU A 83 12.37 17.90 31.29
CA LEU A 83 11.09 17.34 31.74
C LEU A 83 10.01 17.44 30.65
N VAL A 84 9.90 18.57 29.97
CA VAL A 84 8.91 18.77 28.91
C VAL A 84 9.16 17.82 27.73
N TRP A 85 10.41 17.65 27.30
CA TRP A 85 10.74 16.68 26.25
C TRP A 85 10.47 15.24 26.71
N ARG A 86 10.74 14.89 27.98
CA ARG A 86 10.39 13.56 28.51
C ARG A 86 8.88 13.32 28.54
N LEU A 87 8.08 14.33 28.89
CA LEU A 87 6.61 14.27 28.81
C LEU A 87 6.13 14.13 27.36
N SER A 88 6.76 14.83 26.42
CA SER A 88 6.48 14.68 24.98
C SER A 88 6.76 13.27 24.49
N ASN A 89 7.94 12.71 24.82
CA ASN A 89 8.31 11.35 24.44
C ASN A 89 7.39 10.30 25.08
N PHE A 90 6.91 10.54 26.31
CA PHE A 90 5.91 9.68 26.94
C PHE A 90 4.58 9.69 26.19
N ALA A 91 4.14 10.88 25.75
CA ALA A 91 2.96 11.02 24.93
C ALA A 91 3.12 10.33 23.57
N GLU A 92 4.29 10.46 22.94
CA GLU A 92 4.67 9.78 21.70
C GLU A 92 4.49 8.27 21.80
N TRP A 93 5.07 7.65 22.83
CA TRP A 93 4.95 6.20 23.03
C TRP A 93 3.48 5.82 23.21
N LYS A 94 2.68 6.64 23.90
CA LYS A 94 1.29 6.34 24.25
C LYS A 94 0.33 6.49 23.07
N SER A 95 0.64 7.30 22.06
CA SER A 95 -0.25 7.54 20.92
C SER A 95 0.24 6.97 19.60
N GLU A 96 1.50 7.17 19.23
CA GLU A 96 1.95 6.88 17.86
C GLU A 96 1.80 5.42 17.44
N PRO A 97 2.21 4.41 18.24
CA PRO A 97 2.10 3.01 17.81
C PRO A 97 0.64 2.61 17.50
N TYR A 98 -0.31 3.10 18.28
CA TYR A 98 -1.73 2.81 18.09
C TYR A 98 -2.33 3.60 16.91
N ALA A 99 -1.87 4.84 16.69
CA ALA A 99 -2.23 5.60 15.50
C ALA A 99 -1.72 4.90 14.22
N ARG A 100 -0.47 4.41 14.21
CA ARG A 100 0.12 3.64 13.10
C ARG A 100 -0.66 2.34 12.83
N GLN A 101 -1.01 1.60 13.88
CA GLN A 101 -1.84 0.40 13.75
C GLN A 101 -3.19 0.72 13.08
N GLN A 102 -3.87 1.76 13.56
CA GLN A 102 -5.17 2.15 13.02
C GLN A 102 -5.06 2.64 11.57
N LEU A 103 -4.02 3.41 11.24
CA LEU A 103 -3.71 3.87 9.89
C LEU A 103 -3.56 2.69 8.93
N LEU A 104 -2.69 1.73 9.26
CA LEU A 104 -2.40 0.56 8.44
C LEU A 104 -3.61 -0.35 8.28
N LEU A 105 -4.31 -0.68 9.36
CA LEU A 105 -5.51 -1.53 9.29
C LEU A 105 -6.61 -0.89 8.44
N THR A 106 -6.80 0.42 8.56
CA THR A 106 -7.80 1.15 7.78
C THR A 106 -7.40 1.20 6.29
N ALA A 107 -6.13 1.47 5.99
CA ALA A 107 -5.65 1.50 4.62
C ALA A 107 -5.72 0.11 3.97
N TYR A 108 -5.34 -0.94 4.71
CA TYR A 108 -5.41 -2.33 4.26
C TYR A 108 -6.86 -2.80 4.06
N ASP A 109 -7.77 -2.49 4.98
CA ASP A 109 -9.21 -2.76 4.85
C ASP A 109 -9.77 -2.08 3.60
N TYR A 110 -9.45 -0.81 3.36
CA TYR A 110 -9.89 -0.08 2.17
C TYR A 110 -9.39 -0.72 0.87
N VAL A 111 -8.11 -1.13 0.81
CA VAL A 111 -7.52 -1.74 -0.39
C VAL A 111 -8.19 -3.06 -0.75
N GLN A 112 -8.65 -3.86 0.23
CA GLN A 112 -9.31 -5.14 -0.02
C GLN A 112 -10.63 -5.02 -0.79
N TYR A 113 -11.29 -3.86 -0.77
CA TYR A 113 -12.54 -3.63 -1.50
C TYR A 113 -12.34 -3.13 -2.94
N HIS A 114 -11.10 -2.96 -3.41
CA HIS A 114 -10.86 -2.66 -4.81
C HIS A 114 -11.30 -3.82 -5.72
N SER A 115 -11.73 -3.47 -6.93
CA SER A 115 -12.29 -4.44 -7.87
C SER A 115 -11.22 -5.40 -8.40
N TYR A 116 -11.65 -6.53 -8.94
CA TYR A 116 -10.76 -7.48 -9.60
C TYR A 116 -9.95 -6.82 -10.73
N ASN A 117 -10.60 -5.96 -11.53
CA ASN A 117 -9.96 -5.20 -12.60
C ASN A 117 -8.83 -4.29 -12.07
N TYR A 118 -9.02 -3.67 -10.90
CA TYR A 118 -7.97 -2.84 -10.27
C TYR A 118 -6.72 -3.67 -9.96
N PHE A 119 -6.88 -4.88 -9.39
CA PHE A 119 -5.75 -5.75 -9.05
C PHE A 119 -5.07 -6.40 -10.25
N GLN A 120 -5.79 -6.60 -11.37
CA GLN A 120 -5.18 -7.06 -12.61
C GLN A 120 -4.31 -5.97 -13.27
N ASN A 121 -4.75 -4.71 -13.22
CA ASN A 121 -4.07 -3.61 -13.89
C ASN A 121 -3.08 -2.85 -13.00
N THR A 122 -3.09 -3.10 -11.68
CA THR A 122 -2.18 -2.46 -10.74
C THR A 122 -1.15 -3.45 -10.21
N PRO A 123 0.16 -3.26 -10.49
CA PRO A 123 1.19 -4.14 -9.97
C PRO A 123 1.15 -4.25 -8.44
N THR A 124 1.17 -5.46 -7.90
CA THR A 124 1.10 -5.68 -6.44
C THR A 124 2.22 -4.96 -5.68
N GLY A 125 3.42 -4.86 -6.26
CA GLY A 125 4.53 -4.09 -5.69
C GLY A 125 4.23 -2.59 -5.55
N SER A 126 3.43 -2.02 -6.47
CA SER A 126 2.98 -0.63 -6.40
C SER A 126 2.01 -0.42 -5.22
N ILE A 127 1.03 -1.33 -5.05
CA ILE A 127 0.09 -1.30 -3.93
C ILE A 127 0.82 -1.37 -2.58
N ILE A 128 1.77 -2.32 -2.45
CA ILE A 128 2.59 -2.47 -1.25
C ILE A 128 3.43 -1.20 -1.00
N SER A 129 4.06 -0.65 -2.04
CA SER A 129 4.84 0.58 -1.92
C SER A 129 3.99 1.77 -1.50
N LYS A 130 2.75 1.90 -1.99
CA LYS A 130 1.82 2.95 -1.57
C LYS A 130 1.34 2.77 -0.13
N LEU A 131 1.01 1.55 0.29
CA LEU A 131 0.65 1.27 1.69
C LEU A 131 1.81 1.60 2.64
N LYS A 132 3.03 1.22 2.28
CA LYS A 132 4.24 1.62 3.01
C LYS A 132 4.41 3.14 3.00
N GLY A 133 4.25 3.79 1.86
CA GLY A 133 4.39 5.25 1.73
C GLY A 133 3.34 6.04 2.54
N ILE A 134 2.14 5.49 2.77
CA ILE A 134 1.15 6.09 3.69
C ILE A 134 1.68 6.07 5.14
N LEU A 135 2.26 4.96 5.57
CA LEU A 135 2.85 4.83 6.91
C LEU A 135 4.08 5.71 7.07
N ASP A 136 5.05 5.58 6.17
CA ASP A 136 6.28 6.36 6.18
C ASP A 136 5.96 7.86 6.11
N GLY A 137 5.02 8.26 5.24
CA GLY A 137 4.60 9.66 5.12
C GLY A 137 3.91 10.19 6.37
N TYR A 138 3.10 9.40 7.06
CA TYR A 138 2.53 9.78 8.35
C TYR A 138 3.61 10.04 9.40
N ASP A 139 4.60 9.15 9.51
CA ASP A 139 5.71 9.28 10.46
C ASP A 139 6.57 10.50 10.15
N SER A 140 6.92 10.68 8.87
CA SER A 140 7.71 11.79 8.36
C SER A 140 7.03 13.15 8.59
N ILE A 141 5.75 13.29 8.22
CA ILE A 141 4.97 14.52 8.42
C ILE A 141 4.96 14.89 9.90
N PHE A 142 4.68 13.92 10.76
CA PHE A 142 4.56 14.19 12.18
C PHE A 142 5.91 14.50 12.84
N ALA A 143 6.96 13.75 12.50
CA ALA A 143 8.32 14.02 12.97
C ALA A 143 8.81 15.41 12.51
N ASN A 144 8.51 15.82 11.28
CA ASN A 144 8.86 17.15 10.78
C ASN A 144 8.09 18.25 11.52
N ILE A 145 6.79 18.07 11.79
CA ILE A 145 6.02 19.03 12.58
C ILE A 145 6.56 19.11 14.01
N HIS A 146 6.90 17.98 14.64
CA HIS A 146 7.29 17.92 16.04
C HIS A 146 8.74 18.36 16.29
N HIS A 147 9.71 17.85 15.52
CA HIS A 147 11.14 18.05 15.81
C HIS A 147 11.81 19.11 14.95
N ILE A 148 11.27 19.41 13.77
CA ILE A 148 11.92 20.26 12.77
C ILE A 148 11.15 21.58 12.62
N ILE A 149 10.11 21.60 11.79
CA ILE A 149 9.39 22.82 11.41
C ILE A 149 8.77 23.50 12.62
N GLY A 150 7.99 22.77 13.42
CA GLY A 150 7.28 23.36 14.55
C GLY A 150 8.25 23.93 15.59
N LYS A 151 9.31 23.19 15.92
CA LYS A 151 10.36 23.60 16.86
C LYS A 151 11.06 24.87 16.36
N HIS A 152 11.65 24.82 15.17
CA HIS A 152 12.45 25.93 14.64
C HIS A 152 11.59 27.18 14.39
N PHE A 153 10.35 27.01 13.91
CA PHE A 153 9.41 28.12 13.76
C PHE A 153 9.11 28.80 15.10
N CYS A 154 8.79 28.02 16.14
CA CYS A 154 8.52 28.57 17.47
C CYS A 154 9.74 29.30 18.03
N VAL A 155 10.94 28.74 17.89
CA VAL A 155 12.19 29.37 18.37
C VAL A 155 12.44 30.70 17.66
N VAL A 156 12.36 30.76 16.33
CA VAL A 156 12.53 32.01 15.58
C VAL A 156 11.49 33.04 16.01
N PHE A 157 10.21 32.64 16.05
CA PHE A 157 9.11 33.54 16.39
C PHE A 157 9.30 34.15 17.79
N VAL A 158 9.44 33.32 18.83
CA VAL A 158 9.60 33.79 20.21
C VAL A 158 10.90 34.59 20.38
N SER A 159 12.01 34.13 19.80
CA SER A 159 13.32 34.79 19.94
C SER A 159 13.32 36.19 19.32
N VAL A 160 12.66 36.40 18.18
CA VAL A 160 12.52 37.73 17.59
C VAL A 160 11.69 38.63 18.50
N PHE A 161 10.52 38.18 18.96
CA PHE A 161 9.66 38.96 19.85
C PHE A 161 10.34 39.35 21.18
N VAL A 162 11.14 38.45 21.74
CA VAL A 162 11.89 38.68 22.98
C VAL A 162 12.88 39.85 22.86
N LEU A 163 13.39 40.18 21.67
CA LEU A 163 14.27 41.33 21.47
C LEU A 163 13.60 42.68 21.76
N LEU A 164 12.26 42.74 21.78
CA LEU A 164 11.51 43.92 22.24
C LEU A 164 11.83 44.29 23.69
N LEU A 165 12.22 43.32 24.53
CA LEU A 165 12.60 43.56 25.92
C LEU A 165 13.90 44.35 26.06
N VAL A 166 14.75 44.35 25.02
CA VAL A 166 16.02 45.08 25.01
C VAL A 166 15.85 46.43 24.34
N ASN A 167 15.43 46.43 23.06
CA ASN A 167 15.30 47.67 22.30
C ASN A 167 14.38 47.47 21.09
N THR A 168 13.41 48.36 20.91
CA THR A 168 12.45 48.30 19.78
C THR A 168 13.14 48.37 18.41
N SER A 169 14.24 49.11 18.28
CA SER A 169 14.98 49.23 17.02
C SER A 169 15.68 47.92 16.64
N VAL A 170 16.19 47.17 17.62
CA VAL A 170 16.80 45.84 17.40
C VAL A 170 15.75 44.83 16.96
N PHE A 171 14.57 44.84 17.59
CA PHE A 171 13.44 44.02 17.16
C PHE A 171 13.04 44.31 15.71
N LEU A 172 12.83 45.59 15.36
CA LEU A 172 12.43 45.98 14.00
C LEU A 172 13.48 45.57 12.96
N PHE A 173 14.76 45.77 13.28
CA PHE A 173 15.86 45.34 12.42
C PHE A 173 15.84 43.83 12.18
N MET A 174 15.72 43.03 13.25
CA MET A 174 15.72 41.57 13.15
C MET A 174 14.46 41.01 12.48
N ALA A 175 13.29 41.61 12.72
CA ALA A 175 12.04 41.24 12.06
C ALA A 175 12.13 41.51 10.55
N LEU A 176 12.62 42.69 10.15
CA LEU A 176 12.83 43.03 8.75
C LEU A 176 13.87 42.10 8.10
N TRP A 177 14.93 41.76 8.82
CA TRP A 177 15.92 40.80 8.35
C TRP A 177 15.33 39.40 8.12
N CYS A 178 14.53 38.88 9.05
CA CYS A 178 13.87 37.59 8.89
C CYS A 178 12.94 37.58 7.67
N ILE A 179 12.22 38.67 7.42
CA ILE A 179 11.37 38.84 6.24
C ILE A 179 12.23 38.85 4.96
N LEU A 180 13.31 39.64 4.93
CA LEU A 180 14.23 39.70 3.79
C LEU A 180 14.83 38.32 3.48
N PHE A 181 15.30 37.61 4.51
CA PHE A 181 15.84 36.26 4.39
C PHE A 181 14.80 35.31 3.83
N ALA A 182 13.56 35.32 4.36
CA ALA A 182 12.48 34.49 3.87
C ALA A 182 12.10 34.81 2.41
N VAL A 183 12.02 36.08 2.01
CA VAL A 183 11.69 36.49 0.64
C VAL A 183 12.72 35.99 -0.37
N ILE A 184 14.01 35.97 0.00
CA ILE A 184 15.08 35.48 -0.89
C ILE A 184 15.13 33.94 -0.88
N MET A 185 15.08 33.32 0.29
CA MET A 185 15.34 31.89 0.45
C MET A 185 14.13 31.00 0.11
N PHE A 186 12.91 31.46 0.38
CA PHE A 186 11.68 30.69 0.11
C PHE A 186 11.48 30.30 -1.37
N PRO A 187 11.58 31.20 -2.36
CA PRO A 187 11.47 30.80 -3.77
C PRO A 187 12.60 29.84 -4.18
N MET A 188 13.79 29.97 -3.59
CA MET A 188 14.87 29.03 -3.83
C MET A 188 14.60 27.66 -3.20
N SER A 189 14.01 27.58 -2.01
CA SER A 189 13.64 26.31 -1.40
C SER A 189 12.56 25.59 -2.20
N LEU A 190 11.61 26.34 -2.79
CA LEU A 190 10.62 25.76 -3.71
C LEU A 190 11.29 25.15 -4.95
N LYS A 191 12.23 25.86 -5.58
CA LYS A 191 12.93 25.32 -6.75
C LYS A 191 13.84 24.14 -6.40
N LEU A 192 14.45 24.15 -5.21
CA LEU A 192 15.23 23.02 -4.69
C LEU A 192 14.33 21.79 -4.49
N ASN A 193 13.11 22.00 -3.98
CA ASN A 193 12.12 20.94 -3.83
C ASN A 193 11.70 20.33 -5.18
N ASP A 194 11.47 21.14 -6.22
CA ASP A 194 11.14 20.65 -7.55
C ASP A 194 12.26 19.74 -8.11
N LEU A 195 13.52 20.17 -8.01
CA LEU A 195 14.68 19.38 -8.43
C LEU A 195 14.81 18.09 -7.61
N SER A 196 14.49 18.14 -6.31
CA SER A 196 14.47 16.97 -5.43
C SER A 196 13.40 15.97 -5.85
N ASN A 197 12.23 16.44 -6.27
CA ASN A 197 11.14 15.61 -6.80
C ASN A 197 11.51 14.97 -8.14
N GLU A 198 12.08 15.73 -9.09
CA GLU A 198 12.54 15.18 -10.38
C GLU A 198 13.62 14.09 -10.21
N ALA A 199 14.54 14.30 -9.25
CA ALA A 199 15.56 13.32 -8.89
C ALA A 199 14.96 12.09 -8.19
N ALA A 200 13.98 12.28 -7.31
CA ALA A 200 13.27 11.19 -6.65
C ALA A 200 12.48 10.34 -7.65
N GLU A 201 11.76 10.95 -8.59
CA GLU A 201 11.01 10.22 -9.62
C GLU A 201 11.93 9.35 -10.49
N SER A 202 13.08 9.88 -10.92
CA SER A 202 14.09 9.11 -11.65
C SER A 202 14.63 7.93 -10.84
N LYS A 203 14.86 8.13 -9.54
CA LYS A 203 15.25 7.08 -8.60
C LYS A 203 14.18 5.98 -8.51
N HIS A 204 12.91 6.35 -8.40
CA HIS A 204 11.80 5.40 -8.34
C HIS A 204 11.69 4.55 -9.61
N GLN A 205 11.88 5.14 -10.79
CA GLN A 205 11.91 4.41 -12.06
C GLN A 205 13.01 3.33 -12.08
N ILE A 206 14.23 3.67 -11.64
CA ILE A 206 15.34 2.70 -11.56
C ILE A 206 15.04 1.57 -10.57
N ILE A 207 14.52 1.92 -9.37
CA ILE A 207 14.14 0.93 -8.36
C ILE A 207 13.02 0.01 -8.90
N GLY A 208 12.10 0.54 -9.70
CA GLY A 208 11.07 -0.26 -10.39
C GLY A 208 11.68 -1.34 -11.29
N VAL A 209 12.67 -0.96 -12.12
CA VAL A 209 13.40 -1.91 -12.98
C VAL A 209 14.19 -2.93 -12.16
N PHE A 210 14.78 -2.53 -11.02
CA PHE A 210 15.44 -3.48 -10.11
C PHE A 210 14.46 -4.50 -9.55
N SER A 211 13.30 -4.05 -9.10
CA SER A 211 12.25 -4.93 -8.57
C SER A 211 11.79 -5.92 -9.64
N ASP A 212 11.60 -5.47 -10.88
CA ASP A 212 11.21 -6.34 -12.00
C ASP A 212 12.29 -7.40 -12.28
N ASN A 213 13.56 -6.99 -12.41
CA ASN A 213 14.67 -7.90 -12.66
C ASN A 213 14.89 -8.92 -11.53
N ILE A 214 14.69 -8.53 -10.27
CA ILE A 214 14.80 -9.45 -9.12
C ILE A 214 13.60 -10.41 -9.07
N THR A 215 12.39 -9.91 -9.34
CA THR A 215 11.18 -10.75 -9.39
C THR A 215 11.30 -11.81 -10.50
N ASN A 216 11.92 -11.43 -11.63
CA ASN A 216 12.12 -12.28 -12.80
C ASN A 216 13.56 -12.82 -12.91
N ILE A 217 14.24 -13.00 -11.78
CA ILE A 217 15.68 -13.34 -11.75
C ILE A 217 16.00 -14.66 -12.47
N PHE A 218 15.09 -15.64 -12.45
CA PHE A 218 15.28 -16.91 -13.14
C PHE A 218 15.27 -16.75 -14.66
N SER A 219 14.43 -15.87 -15.23
CA SER A 219 14.47 -15.53 -16.65
C SER A 219 15.85 -14.98 -17.04
N LEU A 220 16.40 -14.11 -16.19
CA LEU A 220 17.75 -13.58 -16.33
C LEU A 220 18.83 -14.67 -16.31
N PHE A 221 18.64 -15.73 -15.52
CA PHE A 221 19.54 -16.88 -15.46
C PHE A 221 19.41 -17.77 -16.69
N TYR A 222 18.17 -18.14 -17.06
CA TYR A 222 17.89 -19.03 -18.19
C TYR A 222 18.36 -18.45 -19.52
N PHE A 223 18.21 -17.13 -19.72
CA PHE A 223 18.65 -16.45 -20.93
C PHE A 223 20.08 -15.89 -20.84
N ALA A 224 20.80 -16.12 -19.73
CA ALA A 224 22.15 -15.62 -19.49
C ALA A 224 22.32 -14.10 -19.73
N LYS A 225 21.29 -13.28 -19.43
CA LYS A 225 21.23 -11.84 -19.75
C LYS A 225 21.80 -10.90 -18.68
N ARG A 226 22.46 -11.42 -17.64
CA ARG A 226 22.95 -10.62 -16.50
C ARG A 226 23.73 -9.36 -16.89
N GLN A 227 24.68 -9.47 -17.83
CA GLN A 227 25.48 -8.32 -18.27
C GLN A 227 24.70 -7.34 -19.15
N ALA A 228 23.77 -7.83 -19.98
CA ALA A 228 22.96 -6.99 -20.85
C ALA A 228 22.01 -6.10 -20.04
N GLU A 229 21.35 -6.66 -19.02
CA GLU A 229 20.49 -5.90 -18.12
C GLU A 229 21.29 -4.91 -17.27
N LEU A 230 22.46 -5.30 -16.78
CA LEU A 230 23.34 -4.37 -16.06
C LEU A 230 23.77 -3.20 -16.94
N LYS A 231 24.05 -3.42 -18.23
CA LYS A 231 24.36 -2.35 -19.19
C LYS A 231 23.16 -1.44 -19.41
N ARG A 232 21.95 -1.99 -19.58
CA ARG A 232 20.70 -1.21 -19.72
C ARG A 232 20.45 -0.30 -18.53
N ILE A 233 20.56 -0.84 -17.32
CA ILE A 233 20.46 -0.08 -16.07
C ILE A 233 21.52 1.02 -16.01
N LYS A 234 22.77 0.71 -16.35
CA LYS A 234 23.87 1.68 -16.33
C LYS A 234 23.56 2.86 -17.25
N THR A 235 23.03 2.60 -18.45
CA THR A 235 22.61 3.65 -19.40
C THR A 235 21.48 4.51 -18.82
N MET A 236 20.43 3.89 -18.25
CA MET A 236 19.34 4.63 -17.60
C MET A 236 19.85 5.51 -16.44
N MET A 237 20.78 5.00 -15.64
CA MET A 237 21.42 5.78 -14.57
C MET A 237 22.18 6.98 -15.13
N SER A 238 22.99 6.78 -16.18
CA SER A 238 23.81 7.85 -16.74
C SER A 238 23.01 8.92 -17.49
N GLU A 239 21.90 8.55 -18.12
CA GLU A 239 21.10 9.46 -18.95
C GLU A 239 20.01 10.20 -18.18
N SER A 240 19.42 9.57 -17.16
CA SER A 240 18.28 10.15 -16.42
C SER A 240 18.64 10.52 -14.99
N TYR A 241 19.14 9.56 -14.20
CA TYR A 241 19.27 9.75 -12.75
C TYR A 241 20.46 10.62 -12.35
N VAL A 242 21.66 10.29 -12.83
CA VAL A 242 22.89 11.02 -12.48
C VAL A 242 22.80 12.50 -12.87
N PRO A 243 22.34 12.89 -14.09
CA PRO A 243 22.22 14.30 -14.45
C PRO A 243 21.25 15.09 -13.54
N ARG A 244 20.09 14.50 -13.20
CA ARG A 244 19.12 15.12 -12.28
C ARG A 244 19.69 15.27 -10.87
N GLN A 245 20.40 14.26 -10.39
CA GLN A 245 21.06 14.31 -9.09
C GLN A 245 22.19 15.37 -9.05
N ILE A 246 22.96 15.51 -10.12
CA ILE A 246 23.97 16.58 -10.24
C ILE A 246 23.31 17.95 -10.27
N ALA A 247 22.19 18.12 -10.99
CA ALA A 247 21.46 19.39 -11.03
C ALA A 247 20.95 19.79 -9.64
N LEU A 248 20.42 18.82 -8.87
CA LEU A 248 20.04 19.01 -7.47
C LEU A 248 21.23 19.48 -6.63
N TYR A 249 22.37 18.77 -6.65
CA TYR A 249 23.54 19.16 -5.85
C TYR A 249 24.13 20.51 -6.26
N LYS A 250 24.14 20.86 -7.55
CA LYS A 250 24.58 22.18 -8.01
C LYS A 250 23.68 23.30 -7.47
N TYR A 251 22.37 23.06 -7.47
CA TYR A 251 21.41 24.03 -6.95
C TYR A 251 21.48 24.15 -5.42
N ASP A 252 21.61 23.01 -4.72
CA ASP A 252 21.82 22.97 -3.27
C ASP A 252 23.10 23.72 -2.87
N PHE A 253 24.21 23.53 -3.60
CA PHE A 253 25.42 24.32 -3.37
C PHE A 253 25.17 25.83 -3.51
N LYS A 254 24.44 26.26 -4.55
CA LYS A 254 24.05 27.67 -4.73
C LYS A 254 23.18 28.18 -3.58
N PHE A 255 22.22 27.37 -3.11
CA PHE A 255 21.37 27.68 -1.96
C PHE A 255 22.18 27.90 -0.68
N ASN A 256 23.15 27.01 -0.41
CA ASN A 256 24.06 27.11 0.74
C ASN A 256 24.97 28.35 0.68
N ILE A 257 25.52 28.68 -0.49
CA ILE A 257 26.36 29.88 -0.66
C ILE A 257 25.56 31.16 -0.41
N ILE A 258 24.37 31.29 -1.00
CA ILE A 258 23.54 32.47 -0.82
C ILE A 258 23.12 32.63 0.65
N GLY A 259 22.70 31.54 1.30
CA GLY A 259 22.38 31.55 2.71
C GLY A 259 23.56 31.95 3.61
N SER A 260 24.76 31.45 3.31
CA SER A 260 25.98 31.80 4.06
C SER A 260 26.32 33.28 3.93
N VAL A 261 26.22 33.85 2.73
CA VAL A 261 26.47 35.28 2.49
C VAL A 261 25.45 36.15 3.22
N LEU A 262 24.17 35.78 3.19
CA LEU A 262 23.12 36.47 3.95
C LEU A 262 23.42 36.42 5.45
N TYR A 263 23.79 35.24 5.98
CA TYR A 263 24.15 35.07 7.39
C TYR A 263 25.32 35.97 7.80
N TRP A 264 26.40 36.02 7.02
CA TRP A 264 27.53 36.90 7.32
C TRP A 264 27.15 38.37 7.29
N PHE A 265 26.36 38.79 6.30
CA PHE A 265 25.88 40.17 6.22
C PHE A 265 25.05 40.55 7.44
N MET A 266 24.11 39.68 7.84
CA MET A 266 23.33 39.87 9.07
C MET A 266 24.24 40.01 10.29
N LEU A 267 25.18 39.08 10.46
CA LEU A 267 26.05 39.04 11.63
C LEU A 267 26.93 40.29 11.71
N ILE A 268 27.49 40.76 10.60
CA ILE A 268 28.30 41.99 10.55
C ILE A 268 27.43 43.21 10.88
N THR A 269 26.25 43.32 10.27
CA THR A 269 25.37 44.49 10.45
C THR A 269 24.80 44.58 11.86
N ILE A 270 24.33 43.47 12.44
CA ILE A 270 23.87 43.45 13.83
C ILE A 270 25.01 43.76 14.79
N PHE A 271 26.22 43.26 14.54
CA PHE A 271 27.38 43.51 15.40
C PHE A 271 27.74 44.99 15.43
N LEU A 272 27.82 45.64 14.27
CA LEU A 272 28.06 47.08 14.16
C LEU A 272 26.94 47.91 14.79
N PHE A 273 25.69 47.49 14.59
CA PHE A 273 24.53 48.17 15.18
C PHE A 273 24.53 48.09 16.71
N MET A 274 24.88 46.93 17.26
CA MET A 274 24.98 46.73 18.70
C MET A 274 26.14 47.51 19.32
N ILE A 275 27.29 47.64 18.63
CA ILE A 275 28.38 48.53 19.06
C ILE A 275 27.92 49.98 19.12
N TYR A 276 27.16 50.44 18.11
CA TYR A 276 26.61 51.80 18.07
C TYR A 276 25.67 52.06 19.26
N LEU A 277 24.73 51.14 19.54
CA LEU A 277 23.82 51.25 20.68
C LEU A 277 24.56 51.27 22.02
N ARG A 278 25.61 50.44 22.16
CA ARG A 278 26.43 50.40 23.38
C ARG A 278 27.23 51.69 23.57
N LYS A 279 27.82 52.23 22.50
CA LYS A 279 28.57 53.50 22.55
C LYS A 279 27.70 54.67 22.99
N ASN A 280 26.41 54.64 22.64
CA ASN A 280 25.43 55.65 23.06
C ASN A 280 24.77 55.35 24.43
N ALA A 281 25.29 54.38 25.18
CA ALA A 281 24.77 53.95 26.49
C ALA A 281 23.28 53.54 26.49
N GLN A 282 22.75 53.09 25.35
CA GLN A 282 21.34 52.68 25.22
C GLN A 282 21.09 51.23 25.63
N ILE A 283 22.15 50.44 25.83
CA ILE A 283 22.10 49.02 26.18
C ILE A 283 23.23 48.65 27.16
N THR A 284 23.06 47.60 27.96
CA THR A 284 24.10 47.06 28.87
C THR A 284 25.11 46.16 28.14
N THR A 285 26.17 45.74 28.83
CA THR A 285 27.10 44.72 28.30
C THR A 285 26.40 43.36 28.18
N GLY A 286 25.53 43.02 29.12
CA GLY A 286 24.70 41.83 29.06
C GLY A 286 23.68 41.87 27.91
N ASP A 287 23.06 43.01 27.64
CA ASP A 287 22.18 43.21 26.47
C ASP A 287 22.90 42.93 25.16
N PHE A 288 24.16 43.39 25.05
CA PHE A 288 24.99 43.12 23.88
C PHE A 288 25.12 41.61 23.63
N ILE A 289 25.51 40.86 24.66
CA ILE A 289 25.71 39.41 24.54
C ILE A 289 24.37 38.69 24.34
N PHE A 290 23.30 39.12 25.00
CA PHE A 290 21.96 38.58 24.82
C PHE A 290 21.49 38.62 23.37
N VAL A 291 21.57 39.80 22.75
CA VAL A 291 21.15 39.99 21.35
C VAL A 291 22.04 39.17 20.43
N MET A 292 23.35 39.13 20.68
CA MET A 292 24.29 38.35 19.86
C MET A 292 23.99 36.85 19.90
N LEU A 293 23.83 36.26 21.10
CA LEU A 293 23.49 34.85 21.26
C LEU A 293 22.12 34.52 20.65
N THR A 294 21.14 35.39 20.86
CA THR A 294 19.79 35.22 20.32
C THR A 294 19.77 35.34 18.80
N THR A 295 20.61 36.20 18.22
CA THR A 295 20.76 36.35 16.76
C THR A 295 21.42 35.13 16.12
N ILE A 296 22.41 34.53 16.78
CA ILE A 296 23.01 33.26 16.34
C ILE A 296 21.96 32.14 16.38
N ALA A 297 21.17 32.04 17.46
CA ALA A 297 20.09 31.06 17.57
C ALA A 297 19.05 31.26 16.45
N ILE A 298 18.52 32.48 16.27
CA ILE A 298 17.58 32.82 15.19
C ILE A 298 18.13 32.39 13.83
N SER A 299 19.42 32.63 13.55
CA SER A 299 20.01 32.27 12.26
C SER A 299 20.04 30.77 12.02
N PHE A 300 20.46 30.01 13.04
CA PHE A 300 20.52 28.56 12.96
C PHE A 300 19.12 27.96 12.78
N ASP A 301 18.16 28.41 13.59
CA ASP A 301 16.78 27.93 13.54
C ASP A 301 16.08 28.37 12.25
N LEU A 302 16.33 29.57 11.74
CA LEU A 302 15.78 30.05 10.47
C LEU A 302 16.32 29.25 9.28
N TRP A 303 17.61 28.93 9.28
CA TRP A 303 18.22 28.04 8.29
C TRP A 303 17.61 26.64 8.35
N SER A 304 17.50 26.08 9.55
CA SER A 304 16.95 24.73 9.79
C SER A 304 15.46 24.65 9.44
N PHE A 305 14.71 25.73 9.67
CA PHE A 305 13.34 25.87 9.23
C PHE A 305 13.22 25.90 7.70
N MET A 306 14.05 26.67 6.99
CA MET A 306 13.98 26.74 5.51
C MET A 306 14.35 25.41 4.84
N THR A 307 15.39 24.74 5.34
CA THR A 307 15.77 23.40 4.86
C THR A 307 14.73 22.34 5.22
N GLY A 308 14.20 22.40 6.45
CA GLY A 308 13.11 21.53 6.92
C GLY A 308 11.79 21.72 6.16
N LEU A 309 11.48 22.94 5.70
CA LEU A 309 10.34 23.19 4.82
C LEU A 309 10.47 22.43 3.49
N CYS A 310 11.69 22.35 2.94
CA CYS A 310 11.92 21.59 1.71
C CYS A 310 11.70 20.09 1.92
N SER A 311 12.22 19.50 3.01
CA SER A 311 12.00 18.08 3.32
C SER A 311 10.53 17.79 3.55
N PHE A 312 9.83 18.64 4.30
CA PHE A 312 8.41 18.48 4.58
C PHE A 312 7.52 18.58 3.33
N MET A 313 7.80 19.53 2.43
CA MET A 313 7.06 19.66 1.16
C MET A 313 7.21 18.40 0.29
N LYS A 314 8.41 17.84 0.24
CA LYS A 314 8.67 16.58 -0.44
C LYS A 314 7.89 15.42 0.19
N GLU A 315 8.00 15.25 1.50
CA GLU A 315 7.30 14.19 2.23
C GLU A 315 5.77 14.30 2.12
N LEU A 316 5.23 15.52 2.12
CA LEU A 316 3.82 15.76 1.83
C LEU A 316 3.44 15.34 0.41
N GLY A 317 4.31 15.58 -0.58
CA GLY A 317 4.14 15.13 -1.96
C GLY A 317 4.13 13.60 -2.06
N ASP A 318 5.11 12.94 -1.45
CA ASP A 318 5.24 11.48 -1.41
C ASP A 318 4.05 10.82 -0.68
N PHE A 319 3.63 11.41 0.44
CA PHE A 319 2.44 10.98 1.19
C PHE A 319 1.19 11.13 0.34
N LYS A 320 0.98 12.27 -0.34
CA LYS A 320 -0.18 12.48 -1.23
C LYS A 320 -0.20 11.50 -2.39
N SER A 321 0.96 11.25 -3.01
CA SER A 321 1.10 10.25 -4.07
C SER A 321 0.72 8.85 -3.57
N SER A 322 1.19 8.47 -2.38
CA SER A 322 0.87 7.19 -1.75
C SER A 322 -0.61 7.11 -1.36
N PHE A 323 -1.17 8.20 -0.85
CA PHE A 323 -2.57 8.33 -0.42
C PHE A 323 -3.57 8.23 -1.58
N SER A 324 -3.15 8.46 -2.83
CA SER A 324 -4.00 8.29 -4.03
C SER A 324 -4.71 6.93 -4.12
N ILE A 325 -4.15 5.88 -3.51
CA ILE A 325 -4.80 4.55 -3.45
C ILE A 325 -6.10 4.56 -2.63
N LEU A 326 -6.19 5.44 -1.64
CA LEU A 326 -7.37 5.67 -0.80
C LEU A 326 -8.33 6.71 -1.39
N GLU A 327 -7.86 7.53 -2.34
CA GLU A 327 -8.70 8.45 -3.12
C GLU A 327 -9.37 7.76 -4.31
N THR A 328 -8.78 6.67 -4.80
CA THR A 328 -9.36 5.86 -5.87
C THR A 328 -10.67 5.24 -5.36
N SER A 329 -11.79 5.59 -5.98
CA SER A 329 -13.10 5.04 -5.64
C SER A 329 -13.19 3.56 -5.97
N HIS A 330 -13.79 2.76 -5.10
CA HIS A 330 -14.11 1.37 -5.40
C HIS A 330 -15.10 1.30 -6.57
N THR A 331 -14.85 0.41 -7.53
CA THR A 331 -15.86 0.08 -8.54
C THR A 331 -16.98 -0.71 -7.86
N GLU A 332 -18.19 -0.17 -7.81
CA GLU A 332 -19.34 -0.86 -7.21
C GLU A 332 -19.73 -2.05 -8.08
N THR A 333 -19.47 -3.26 -7.59
CA THR A 333 -19.92 -4.54 -8.20
C THR A 333 -21.18 -5.07 -7.52
N ASP A 334 -21.44 -4.63 -6.30
CA ASP A 334 -22.66 -4.93 -5.54
C ASP A 334 -23.63 -3.75 -5.67
N SER A 335 -24.90 -4.03 -5.97
CA SER A 335 -25.96 -3.03 -5.90
C SER A 335 -26.05 -2.43 -4.48
N PRO A 336 -26.48 -1.17 -4.33
CA PRO A 336 -26.83 -0.61 -3.02
C PRO A 336 -27.84 -1.45 -2.25
N ASP A 337 -28.71 -2.18 -2.97
CA ASP A 337 -29.74 -3.06 -2.42
C ASP A 337 -29.30 -4.53 -2.31
N ALA A 338 -28.01 -4.83 -2.55
CA ALA A 338 -27.50 -6.20 -2.51
C ALA A 338 -27.58 -6.78 -1.09
N LYS A 339 -28.07 -8.02 -0.99
CA LYS A 339 -28.26 -8.72 0.29
C LYS A 339 -27.45 -10.01 0.33
N GLU A 340 -27.23 -10.50 1.54
CA GLU A 340 -26.74 -11.87 1.72
C GLU A 340 -27.80 -12.84 1.20
N TYR A 341 -27.36 -13.81 0.40
CA TYR A 341 -28.22 -14.81 -0.23
C TYR A 341 -27.67 -16.21 0.04
N SER A 342 -28.54 -17.17 0.33
CA SER A 342 -28.16 -18.58 0.46
C SER A 342 -28.67 -19.34 -0.76
N ILE A 343 -27.76 -19.94 -1.51
CA ILE A 343 -28.05 -20.82 -2.62
C ILE A 343 -28.69 -22.10 -2.07
N SER A 344 -29.80 -22.49 -2.64
CA SER A 344 -30.61 -23.64 -2.23
C SER A 344 -30.37 -24.87 -3.11
N GLN A 345 -30.36 -24.68 -4.43
CA GLN A 345 -30.28 -25.74 -5.43
C GLN A 345 -29.08 -25.58 -6.36
N GLY A 346 -28.64 -24.35 -6.63
CA GLY A 346 -27.47 -24.06 -7.46
C GLY A 346 -27.77 -24.02 -8.96
N GLY A 347 -29.00 -23.72 -9.37
CA GLY A 347 -29.33 -23.48 -10.78
C GLY A 347 -28.74 -22.16 -11.25
N ILE A 348 -28.16 -22.12 -12.45
CA ILE A 348 -27.49 -20.92 -12.99
C ILE A 348 -28.10 -20.58 -14.34
N GLU A 349 -28.37 -19.29 -14.58
CA GLU A 349 -28.92 -18.84 -15.86
C GLU A 349 -28.28 -17.53 -16.32
N PHE A 350 -27.72 -17.55 -17.53
CA PHE A 350 -27.26 -16.38 -18.27
C PHE A 350 -28.37 -16.02 -19.27
N GLN A 351 -28.95 -14.83 -19.13
CA GLN A 351 -30.02 -14.33 -20.00
C GLN A 351 -29.55 -13.13 -20.81
N ASN A 352 -29.45 -13.30 -22.13
CA ASN A 352 -29.05 -12.28 -23.10
C ASN A 352 -27.78 -11.50 -22.70
N VAL A 353 -26.80 -12.20 -22.14
CA VAL A 353 -25.59 -11.60 -21.59
C VAL A 353 -24.68 -11.10 -22.70
N SER A 354 -24.30 -9.83 -22.64
CA SER A 354 -23.26 -9.25 -23.50
C SER A 354 -22.17 -8.63 -22.65
N PHE A 355 -20.91 -8.76 -23.08
CA PHE A 355 -19.76 -8.30 -22.29
C PHE A 355 -18.54 -7.99 -23.16
N ALA A 356 -17.77 -6.99 -22.74
CA ALA A 356 -16.43 -6.66 -23.22
C ALA A 356 -15.58 -6.21 -22.01
N TYR A 357 -14.29 -6.54 -21.97
CA TYR A 357 -13.42 -6.15 -20.83
C TYR A 357 -13.19 -4.63 -20.75
N ASP A 358 -13.27 -3.90 -21.87
CA ASP A 358 -13.15 -2.43 -22.02
C ASP A 358 -13.81 -1.97 -23.35
N GLN A 359 -13.40 -0.84 -23.96
CA GLN A 359 -13.76 -0.41 -25.34
C GLN A 359 -13.19 -1.35 -26.45
N GLY A 360 -12.78 -2.56 -26.10
CA GLY A 360 -12.27 -3.56 -27.03
C GLY A 360 -13.39 -4.35 -27.70
N ASP A 361 -12.99 -5.44 -28.36
CA ASP A 361 -13.92 -6.34 -29.04
C ASP A 361 -14.88 -7.00 -28.04
N GLN A 362 -16.13 -7.13 -28.48
CA GLN A 362 -17.18 -7.76 -27.72
C GLN A 362 -16.91 -9.26 -27.59
N ILE A 363 -16.81 -9.75 -26.35
CA ILE A 363 -16.55 -11.16 -26.05
C ILE A 363 -17.83 -11.97 -26.08
N PHE A 364 -18.94 -11.42 -25.57
CA PHE A 364 -20.24 -12.09 -25.62
C PHE A 364 -21.26 -11.18 -26.29
N SER A 365 -22.05 -11.74 -27.21
CA SER A 365 -23.18 -11.07 -27.85
C SER A 365 -24.46 -11.87 -27.62
N HIS A 366 -25.29 -11.40 -26.68
CA HIS A 366 -26.56 -12.04 -26.31
C HIS A 366 -26.47 -13.53 -25.93
N LEU A 367 -25.43 -13.89 -25.16
CA LEU A 367 -25.23 -15.25 -24.65
C LEU A 367 -26.42 -15.68 -23.79
N ASN A 368 -27.01 -16.83 -24.13
CA ASN A 368 -28.04 -17.49 -23.34
C ASN A 368 -27.55 -18.88 -22.93
N LEU A 369 -27.53 -19.16 -21.64
CA LEU A 369 -27.11 -20.45 -21.10
C LEU A 369 -27.87 -20.75 -19.81
N ARG A 370 -28.49 -21.93 -19.72
CA ARG A 370 -29.18 -22.38 -18.51
C ARG A 370 -28.57 -23.68 -18.02
N ILE A 371 -28.17 -23.73 -16.75
CA ILE A 371 -27.59 -24.90 -16.07
C ILE A 371 -28.55 -25.30 -14.95
N LYS A 372 -29.03 -26.53 -14.99
CA LYS A 372 -29.98 -27.05 -14.00
C LYS A 372 -29.27 -27.32 -12.66
N PRO A 373 -29.99 -27.26 -11.54
CA PRO A 373 -29.46 -27.68 -10.26
C PRO A 373 -28.83 -29.08 -10.30
N GLY A 374 -27.61 -29.19 -9.80
CA GLY A 374 -26.86 -30.46 -9.75
C GLY A 374 -26.35 -30.96 -11.10
N GLU A 375 -26.58 -30.20 -12.18
CA GLU A 375 -26.08 -30.55 -13.52
C GLU A 375 -24.57 -30.30 -13.60
N LYS A 376 -23.87 -31.25 -14.23
CA LYS A 376 -22.43 -31.17 -14.50
C LYS A 376 -22.23 -30.82 -15.96
N ILE A 377 -21.72 -29.63 -16.22
CA ILE A 377 -21.46 -29.16 -17.58
C ILE A 377 -19.97 -29.06 -17.89
N GLY A 378 -19.59 -29.48 -19.09
CA GLY A 378 -18.26 -29.27 -19.67
C GLY A 378 -18.24 -28.09 -20.63
N LEU A 379 -17.39 -27.10 -20.38
CA LEU A 379 -17.15 -25.96 -21.28
C LEU A 379 -15.92 -26.25 -22.15
N ILE A 380 -16.11 -26.26 -23.47
CA ILE A 380 -15.07 -26.59 -24.46
C ILE A 380 -15.00 -25.50 -25.53
N GLY A 381 -13.81 -25.24 -26.04
CA GLY A 381 -13.58 -24.29 -27.13
C GLY A 381 -12.11 -23.90 -27.21
N HIS A 382 -11.72 -23.22 -28.29
CA HIS A 382 -10.36 -22.70 -28.44
C HIS A 382 -10.02 -21.66 -27.35
N SER A 383 -8.73 -21.35 -27.22
CA SER A 383 -8.30 -20.20 -26.40
C SER A 383 -8.95 -18.92 -26.93
N GLY A 384 -9.44 -18.06 -26.03
CA GLY A 384 -10.18 -16.85 -26.41
C GLY A 384 -11.68 -17.03 -26.71
N ALA A 385 -12.24 -18.25 -26.63
CA ALA A 385 -13.67 -18.49 -26.84
C ALA A 385 -14.60 -17.91 -25.75
N GLY A 386 -14.05 -17.30 -24.69
CA GLY A 386 -14.82 -16.67 -23.61
C GLY A 386 -15.05 -17.55 -22.36
N LYS A 387 -14.53 -18.78 -22.30
CA LYS A 387 -14.76 -19.73 -21.19
C LYS A 387 -14.43 -19.14 -19.80
N SER A 388 -13.22 -18.63 -19.61
CA SER A 388 -12.80 -18.00 -18.34
C SER A 388 -13.53 -16.68 -18.07
N THR A 389 -13.98 -15.98 -19.12
CA THR A 389 -14.83 -14.78 -19.00
C THR A 389 -16.20 -15.12 -18.42
N LEU A 390 -16.80 -16.25 -18.84
CA LEU A 390 -18.07 -16.74 -18.30
C LEU A 390 -17.97 -17.01 -16.79
N ILE A 391 -16.90 -17.69 -16.36
CA ILE A 391 -16.60 -17.91 -14.94
C ILE A 391 -16.41 -16.57 -14.22
N SER A 392 -15.65 -15.66 -14.81
CA SER A 392 -15.36 -14.35 -14.20
C SER A 392 -16.62 -13.51 -13.99
N LEU A 393 -17.59 -13.57 -14.90
CA LEU A 393 -18.89 -12.93 -14.74
C LEU A 393 -19.72 -13.59 -13.62
N LEU A 394 -19.73 -14.93 -13.56
CA LEU A 394 -20.43 -15.67 -12.49
C LEU A 394 -19.85 -15.36 -11.10
N LEU A 395 -18.53 -15.19 -11.00
CA LEU A 395 -17.84 -14.82 -9.76
C LEU A 395 -17.96 -13.33 -9.40
N LYS A 396 -18.69 -12.54 -10.20
CA LYS A 396 -18.78 -11.07 -10.09
C LYS A 396 -17.42 -10.38 -10.11
N ASN A 397 -16.45 -10.93 -10.85
CA ASN A 397 -15.19 -10.23 -11.10
C ASN A 397 -15.41 -9.06 -12.06
N PHE A 398 -16.39 -9.20 -12.95
CA PHE A 398 -16.86 -8.18 -13.88
C PHE A 398 -18.39 -8.14 -13.91
N THR A 399 -18.95 -7.03 -14.38
CA THR A 399 -20.39 -6.84 -14.59
C THR A 399 -20.69 -6.93 -16.08
N PRO A 400 -21.72 -7.68 -16.51
CA PRO A 400 -22.10 -7.72 -17.93
C PRO A 400 -22.54 -6.34 -18.42
N THR A 401 -22.26 -6.02 -19.68
CA THR A 401 -22.68 -4.77 -20.34
C THR A 401 -24.20 -4.71 -20.50
N THR A 402 -24.81 -5.83 -20.91
CA THR A 402 -26.26 -6.02 -20.99
C THR A 402 -26.63 -7.46 -20.61
N GLY A 403 -27.90 -7.70 -20.32
CA GLY A 403 -28.39 -9.00 -19.88
C GLY A 403 -28.30 -9.17 -18.37
N SER A 404 -28.56 -10.38 -17.89
CA SER A 404 -28.56 -10.70 -16.45
C SER A 404 -28.15 -12.13 -16.19
N ILE A 405 -27.51 -12.34 -15.04
CA ILE A 405 -27.12 -13.67 -14.55
C ILE A 405 -27.90 -13.94 -13.27
N PHE A 406 -28.47 -15.14 -13.19
CA PHE A 406 -29.30 -15.59 -12.09
C PHE A 406 -28.70 -16.83 -11.45
N VAL A 407 -28.81 -16.91 -10.12
CA VAL A 407 -28.57 -18.12 -9.33
C VAL A 407 -29.84 -18.40 -8.53
N ASP A 408 -30.42 -19.59 -8.72
CA ASP A 408 -31.71 -19.98 -8.10
C ASP A 408 -32.84 -18.94 -8.32
N ASN A 409 -32.88 -18.36 -9.52
CA ASN A 409 -33.80 -17.29 -9.95
C ASN A 409 -33.57 -15.90 -9.31
N GLU A 410 -32.55 -15.73 -8.46
CA GLU A 410 -32.16 -14.41 -7.96
C GLU A 410 -31.02 -13.83 -8.80
N SER A 411 -31.14 -12.56 -9.19
CA SER A 411 -30.08 -11.91 -9.97
C SER A 411 -28.82 -11.73 -9.12
N ILE A 412 -27.66 -12.13 -9.63
CA ILE A 412 -26.38 -11.98 -8.90
C ILE A 412 -26.04 -10.51 -8.61
N HIS A 413 -26.64 -9.56 -9.33
CA HIS A 413 -26.49 -8.13 -9.07
C HIS A 413 -27.11 -7.71 -7.72
N ARG A 414 -28.13 -8.42 -7.25
CA ARG A 414 -28.81 -8.22 -5.95
C ARG A 414 -28.23 -9.06 -4.81
N ILE A 415 -27.20 -9.86 -5.10
CA ILE A 415 -26.51 -10.69 -4.13
C ILE A 415 -25.15 -10.04 -3.82
N THR A 416 -24.74 -9.99 -2.56
CA THR A 416 -23.39 -9.50 -2.21
C THR A 416 -22.32 -10.44 -2.75
N SER A 417 -21.21 -9.88 -3.26
CA SER A 417 -20.12 -10.68 -3.84
C SER A 417 -19.57 -11.72 -2.87
N ASP A 418 -19.43 -11.36 -1.59
CA ASP A 418 -18.94 -12.28 -0.56
C ASP A 418 -19.90 -13.43 -0.29
N SER A 419 -21.22 -13.18 -0.21
CA SER A 419 -22.19 -14.25 0.05
C SER A 419 -22.29 -15.23 -1.13
N LEU A 420 -22.18 -14.73 -2.37
CA LEU A 420 -22.12 -15.56 -3.56
C LEU A 420 -20.84 -16.41 -3.58
N ARG A 421 -19.66 -15.79 -3.44
CA ARG A 421 -18.36 -16.47 -3.50
C ARG A 421 -18.15 -17.45 -2.35
N LYS A 422 -18.75 -17.21 -1.17
CA LYS A 422 -18.76 -18.18 -0.06
C LYS A 422 -19.41 -19.52 -0.45
N GLN A 423 -20.28 -19.53 -1.45
CA GLN A 423 -21.03 -20.71 -1.88
C GLN A 423 -20.60 -21.23 -3.26
N ILE A 424 -19.44 -20.79 -3.76
CA ILE A 424 -18.81 -21.30 -4.98
C ILE A 424 -17.42 -21.85 -4.62
N ALA A 425 -17.13 -23.11 -4.92
CA ALA A 425 -15.79 -23.66 -4.86
C ALA A 425 -15.12 -23.51 -6.24
N LEU A 426 -13.93 -22.89 -6.28
CA LEU A 426 -13.15 -22.71 -7.50
C LEU A 426 -11.82 -23.45 -7.37
N ILE A 427 -11.51 -24.27 -8.36
CA ILE A 427 -10.17 -24.81 -8.59
C ILE A 427 -9.60 -24.07 -9.80
N PRO A 428 -8.72 -23.08 -9.59
CA PRO A 428 -8.16 -22.28 -10.68
C PRO A 428 -7.08 -23.06 -11.43
N GLN A 429 -6.80 -22.64 -12.67
CA GLN A 429 -5.69 -23.14 -13.48
C GLN A 429 -4.34 -22.90 -12.77
N ASP A 430 -4.09 -21.66 -12.37
CA ASP A 430 -2.89 -21.28 -11.62
C ASP A 430 -3.14 -21.31 -10.11
N ILE A 431 -2.65 -22.36 -9.45
CA ILE A 431 -2.82 -22.52 -8.01
C ILE A 431 -1.76 -21.73 -7.24
N MET A 432 -2.23 -20.70 -6.53
CA MET A 432 -1.43 -19.95 -5.57
C MET A 432 -1.77 -20.36 -4.13
N LEU A 433 -0.73 -20.55 -3.32
CA LEU A 433 -0.83 -20.81 -1.89
C LEU A 433 -0.25 -19.64 -1.09
N PHE A 434 -0.82 -19.38 0.09
CA PHE A 434 -0.25 -18.42 1.02
C PHE A 434 1.02 -19.00 1.65
N HIS A 435 1.96 -18.13 2.02
CA HIS A 435 3.11 -18.51 2.84
C HIS A 435 2.66 -18.84 4.28
N ARG A 436 2.04 -20.00 4.43
CA ARG A 436 1.47 -20.56 5.66
C ARG A 436 1.69 -22.07 5.68
N SER A 437 1.24 -22.75 6.73
CA SER A 437 1.27 -24.21 6.79
C SER A 437 0.36 -24.84 5.72
N ILE A 438 0.56 -26.13 5.43
CA ILE A 438 -0.36 -26.89 4.55
C ILE A 438 -1.77 -26.88 5.15
N GLY A 439 -1.89 -27.11 6.46
CA GLY A 439 -3.15 -27.10 7.19
C GLY A 439 -3.90 -25.77 7.06
N ASP A 440 -3.22 -24.64 7.26
CA ASP A 440 -3.82 -23.30 7.11
C ASP A 440 -4.25 -23.03 5.67
N ASN A 441 -3.49 -23.53 4.69
CA ASN A 441 -3.84 -23.37 3.29
C ASN A 441 -5.10 -24.17 2.95
N ILE A 442 -5.27 -25.40 3.43
CA ILE A 442 -6.50 -26.18 3.22
C ILE A 442 -7.67 -25.53 4.00
N GLY A 443 -7.46 -25.21 5.27
CA GLY A 443 -8.42 -24.57 6.16
C GLY A 443 -8.89 -23.19 5.70
N TYR A 444 -8.14 -22.50 4.84
CA TYR A 444 -8.54 -21.23 4.23
C TYR A 444 -9.89 -21.30 3.49
N ALA A 445 -10.33 -22.49 3.08
CA ALA A 445 -11.61 -22.68 2.42
C ALA A 445 -12.83 -22.46 3.34
N ARG A 446 -12.66 -22.60 4.67
CA ARG A 446 -13.74 -22.52 5.65
C ARG A 446 -13.20 -22.17 7.05
N ASP A 447 -13.61 -21.01 7.57
CA ASP A 447 -13.07 -20.42 8.82
C ASP A 447 -13.22 -21.29 10.07
N ASP A 448 -14.27 -22.11 10.15
CA ASP A 448 -14.60 -22.99 11.29
C ASP A 448 -14.18 -24.45 11.08
N ALA A 449 -13.34 -24.74 10.08
CA ALA A 449 -12.86 -26.10 9.83
C ALA A 449 -11.96 -26.62 10.97
N SER A 450 -12.34 -27.78 11.53
CA SER A 450 -11.47 -28.49 12.47
C SER A 450 -10.29 -29.16 11.75
N LEU A 451 -9.24 -29.51 12.49
CA LEU A 451 -8.13 -30.28 11.92
C LEU A 451 -8.62 -31.62 11.32
N GLN A 452 -9.66 -32.21 11.90
CA GLN A 452 -10.24 -33.44 11.41
C GLN A 452 -10.90 -33.24 10.04
N ASP A 453 -11.67 -32.15 9.86
CA ASP A 453 -12.24 -31.80 8.55
C ASP A 453 -11.13 -31.59 7.49
N ILE A 454 -10.04 -30.93 7.89
CA ILE A 454 -8.88 -30.69 7.02
C ILE A 454 -8.23 -32.02 6.60
N LYS A 455 -8.04 -32.96 7.54
CA LYS A 455 -7.50 -34.29 7.24
C LYS A 455 -8.41 -35.10 6.33
N GLU A 456 -9.72 -35.05 6.55
CA GLU A 456 -10.70 -35.73 5.70
C GLU A 456 -10.69 -35.18 4.27
N ALA A 457 -10.67 -33.85 4.12
CA ALA A 457 -10.54 -33.21 2.81
C ALA A 457 -9.21 -33.57 2.11
N ALA A 458 -8.10 -33.63 2.84
CA ALA A 458 -6.80 -34.03 2.32
C ALA A 458 -6.75 -35.50 1.89
N LYS A 459 -7.46 -36.40 2.59
CA LYS A 459 -7.60 -37.81 2.20
C LYS A 459 -8.40 -37.95 0.92
N MET A 460 -9.53 -37.25 0.82
CA MET A 460 -10.37 -37.24 -0.39
C MET A 460 -9.64 -36.64 -1.60
N ALA A 461 -8.71 -35.71 -1.38
CA ALA A 461 -7.85 -35.13 -2.42
C ALA A 461 -6.55 -35.93 -2.68
N ASN A 462 -6.39 -37.11 -2.06
CA ASN A 462 -5.22 -37.99 -2.18
C ASN A 462 -3.86 -37.28 -1.89
N ILE A 463 -3.82 -36.38 -0.89
CA ILE A 463 -2.58 -35.68 -0.47
C ILE A 463 -2.18 -35.99 0.98
N ASP A 464 -3.07 -36.58 1.78
CA ASP A 464 -2.84 -36.88 3.21
C ASP A 464 -1.57 -37.71 3.43
N HIS A 465 -1.34 -38.78 2.68
CA HIS A 465 -0.14 -39.62 2.83
C HIS A 465 1.17 -38.83 2.58
N PHE A 466 1.17 -37.94 1.58
CA PHE A 466 2.31 -37.07 1.35
C PHE A 466 2.51 -36.11 2.53
N ILE A 467 1.44 -35.50 3.04
CA ILE A 467 1.51 -34.60 4.19
C ILE A 467 2.05 -35.34 5.41
N GLU A 468 1.52 -36.52 5.73
CA GLU A 468 1.96 -37.34 6.86
C GLU A 468 3.41 -37.82 6.73
N SER A 469 3.96 -37.90 5.51
CA SER A 469 5.39 -38.22 5.27
C SER A 469 6.35 -37.06 5.56
N LEU A 470 5.85 -35.83 5.70
CA LEU A 470 6.67 -34.65 5.97
C LEU A 470 6.99 -34.55 7.48
N PRO A 471 8.19 -34.06 7.87
CA PRO A 471 8.59 -33.95 9.27
C PRO A 471 7.62 -33.14 10.15
N GLU A 472 7.07 -32.05 9.62
CA GLU A 472 6.13 -31.16 10.33
C GLU A 472 4.67 -31.42 9.93
N GLN A 473 4.42 -32.43 9.11
CA GLN A 473 3.10 -32.81 8.64
C GLN A 473 2.27 -31.61 8.15
N TYR A 474 1.06 -31.43 8.69
CA TYR A 474 0.16 -30.32 8.36
C TYR A 474 0.73 -28.94 8.71
N GLN A 475 1.70 -28.84 9.62
CA GLN A 475 2.37 -27.59 9.98
C GLN A 475 3.47 -27.18 8.99
N THR A 476 3.84 -28.05 8.05
CA THR A 476 4.88 -27.75 7.06
C THR A 476 4.57 -26.48 6.26
N LEU A 477 5.50 -25.53 6.23
CA LEU A 477 5.36 -24.29 5.47
C LEU A 477 5.55 -24.50 3.97
N VAL A 478 4.60 -24.05 3.15
CA VAL A 478 4.61 -24.28 1.68
C VAL A 478 5.49 -23.32 0.87
N GLY A 479 6.01 -22.26 1.51
CA GLY A 479 6.77 -21.22 0.82
C GLY A 479 5.87 -20.17 0.12
N GLU A 480 6.45 -19.06 -0.33
CA GLU A 480 5.71 -18.04 -1.07
C GLU A 480 5.13 -18.65 -2.36
N ARG A 481 3.83 -18.44 -2.61
CA ARG A 481 3.09 -19.04 -3.73
C ARG A 481 3.19 -20.58 -3.80
N GLY A 482 3.54 -21.26 -2.70
CA GLY A 482 3.67 -22.72 -2.68
C GLY A 482 4.90 -23.25 -3.44
N VAL A 483 5.98 -22.46 -3.54
CA VAL A 483 7.19 -22.81 -4.30
C VAL A 483 7.90 -24.08 -3.80
N LYS A 484 7.68 -24.50 -2.54
CA LYS A 484 8.29 -25.72 -1.99
C LYS A 484 7.57 -27.01 -2.39
N LEU A 485 6.44 -26.91 -3.08
CA LEU A 485 5.61 -28.04 -3.49
C LEU A 485 5.71 -28.27 -5.01
N SER A 486 5.49 -29.50 -5.45
CA SER A 486 5.31 -29.80 -6.88
C SER A 486 3.96 -29.24 -7.39
N GLY A 487 3.80 -29.15 -8.71
CA GLY A 487 2.55 -28.70 -9.33
C GLY A 487 1.35 -29.56 -8.88
N GLY A 488 1.48 -30.88 -8.94
CA GLY A 488 0.43 -31.80 -8.51
C GLY A 488 0.11 -31.73 -7.02
N GLN A 489 1.11 -31.48 -6.17
CA GLN A 489 0.87 -31.26 -4.74
C GLN A 489 0.07 -29.98 -4.48
N ARG A 490 0.43 -28.86 -5.13
CA ARG A 490 -0.36 -27.60 -5.03
C ARG A 490 -1.80 -27.82 -5.46
N GLN A 491 -1.99 -28.58 -6.53
CA GLN A 491 -3.29 -28.87 -7.10
C GLN A 491 -4.16 -29.74 -6.22
N ARG A 492 -3.62 -30.79 -5.62
CA ARG A 492 -4.35 -31.56 -4.61
C ARG A 492 -4.72 -30.74 -3.38
N ILE A 493 -3.89 -29.77 -2.98
CA ILE A 493 -4.27 -28.82 -1.92
C ILE A 493 -5.46 -27.94 -2.37
N ALA A 494 -5.51 -27.49 -3.62
CA ALA A 494 -6.66 -26.75 -4.16
C ALA A 494 -7.94 -27.61 -4.24
N ILE A 495 -7.80 -28.90 -4.59
CA ILE A 495 -8.90 -29.87 -4.54
C ILE A 495 -9.39 -30.07 -3.11
N ALA A 496 -8.48 -30.23 -2.14
CA ALA A 496 -8.84 -30.31 -0.72
C ALA A 496 -9.59 -29.05 -0.24
N ARG A 497 -9.18 -27.85 -0.67
CA ARG A 497 -9.94 -26.61 -0.41
C ARG A 497 -11.37 -26.68 -0.95
N ALA A 498 -11.54 -27.11 -2.20
CA ALA A 498 -12.85 -27.22 -2.82
C ALA A 498 -13.75 -28.24 -2.08
N ILE A 499 -13.20 -29.38 -1.68
CA ILE A 499 -13.91 -30.42 -0.90
C ILE A 499 -14.33 -29.87 0.47
N LEU A 500 -13.40 -29.25 1.19
CA LEU A 500 -13.65 -28.73 2.54
C LEU A 500 -14.76 -27.67 2.56
N LYS A 501 -14.84 -26.87 1.49
CA LYS A 501 -15.82 -25.79 1.34
C LYS A 501 -17.27 -26.30 1.23
N LYS A 502 -17.49 -27.51 0.71
CA LYS A 502 -18.83 -28.11 0.52
C LYS A 502 -19.83 -27.16 -0.18
N ALA A 503 -19.37 -26.48 -1.23
CA ALA A 503 -20.16 -25.49 -1.95
C ALA A 503 -21.21 -26.13 -2.89
N PRO A 504 -22.41 -25.54 -3.05
CA PRO A 504 -23.44 -26.01 -3.99
C PRO A 504 -23.07 -25.80 -5.46
N ILE A 505 -22.09 -24.93 -5.76
CA ILE A 505 -21.56 -24.71 -7.10
C ILE A 505 -20.05 -24.97 -7.08
N ILE A 506 -19.56 -25.76 -8.02
CA ILE A 506 -18.14 -26.08 -8.17
C ILE A 506 -17.68 -25.69 -9.57
N ILE A 507 -16.54 -25.00 -9.64
CA ILE A 507 -15.92 -24.56 -10.88
C ILE A 507 -14.52 -25.17 -10.97
N LEU A 508 -14.25 -25.87 -12.07
CA LEU A 508 -12.97 -26.52 -12.36
C LEU A 508 -12.36 -25.84 -13.60
N ASP A 509 -11.31 -25.05 -13.41
CA ASP A 509 -10.62 -24.37 -14.51
C ASP A 509 -9.29 -25.07 -14.81
N GLU A 510 -9.23 -25.88 -15.87
CA GLU A 510 -8.02 -26.55 -16.35
C GLU A 510 -7.22 -27.34 -15.29
N ALA A 511 -7.91 -28.03 -14.39
CA ALA A 511 -7.30 -28.71 -13.25
C ALA A 511 -6.54 -30.01 -13.60
N THR A 512 -5.73 -30.07 -14.67
CA THR A 512 -4.79 -31.20 -14.97
C THR A 512 -3.64 -30.86 -15.93
N SER A 513 -3.63 -29.69 -16.61
CA SER A 513 -2.87 -29.47 -17.86
C SER A 513 -1.34 -29.61 -17.80
N SER A 514 -0.71 -29.54 -16.63
CA SER A 514 0.75 -29.54 -16.47
C SER A 514 1.32 -30.73 -15.66
N LEU A 515 0.60 -31.83 -15.53
CA LEU A 515 0.96 -32.95 -14.65
C LEU A 515 1.51 -34.18 -15.38
N ASP A 516 2.34 -34.95 -14.69
CA ASP A 516 2.71 -36.32 -15.09
C ASP A 516 1.53 -37.28 -14.99
N SER A 517 1.51 -38.32 -15.83
CA SER A 517 0.35 -39.19 -16.05
C SER A 517 -0.14 -39.93 -14.79
N ILE A 518 0.75 -40.25 -13.84
CA ILE A 518 0.37 -40.92 -12.58
C ILE A 518 -0.32 -39.91 -11.65
N THR A 519 0.31 -38.76 -11.44
CA THR A 519 -0.26 -37.66 -10.63
C THR A 519 -1.59 -37.16 -11.20
N GLU A 520 -1.73 -37.14 -12.52
CA GLU A 520 -2.98 -36.85 -13.22
C GLU A 520 -4.09 -37.86 -12.88
N GLN A 521 -3.81 -39.17 -12.91
CA GLN A 521 -4.81 -40.19 -12.59
C GLN A 521 -5.33 -40.04 -11.17
N GLU A 522 -4.44 -39.83 -10.20
CA GLU A 522 -4.79 -39.60 -8.79
C GLU A 522 -5.65 -38.34 -8.59
N ILE A 523 -5.33 -37.27 -9.31
CA ILE A 523 -6.08 -36.02 -9.27
C ILE A 523 -7.45 -36.19 -9.94
N GLN A 524 -7.50 -36.88 -11.07
CA GLN A 524 -8.76 -37.17 -11.76
C GLN A 524 -9.67 -38.06 -10.91
N GLN A 525 -9.13 -39.04 -10.19
CA GLN A 525 -9.90 -39.82 -9.21
C GLN A 525 -10.49 -38.92 -8.11
N SER A 526 -9.70 -37.99 -7.58
CA SER A 526 -10.17 -37.04 -6.57
C SER A 526 -11.29 -36.12 -7.11
N ILE A 527 -11.15 -35.65 -8.35
CA ILE A 527 -12.18 -34.86 -9.04
C ILE A 527 -13.43 -35.71 -9.28
N ASN A 528 -13.28 -36.95 -9.76
CA ASN A 528 -14.41 -37.85 -9.98
C ASN A 528 -15.18 -38.14 -8.69
N LEU A 529 -14.47 -38.32 -7.56
CA LEU A 529 -15.12 -38.44 -6.25
C LEU A 529 -15.93 -37.20 -5.89
N ILE A 530 -15.43 -36.00 -6.18
CA ILE A 530 -16.19 -34.75 -6.01
C ILE A 530 -17.44 -34.76 -6.88
N LEU A 531 -17.31 -35.13 -8.16
CA LEU A 531 -18.41 -35.17 -9.10
C LEU A 531 -19.47 -36.22 -8.68
N GLU A 532 -19.06 -37.39 -8.21
CA GLU A 532 -19.95 -38.50 -7.87
C GLU A 532 -20.64 -38.31 -6.51
N GLN A 533 -19.93 -37.77 -5.51
CA GLN A 533 -20.45 -37.68 -4.15
C GLN A 533 -21.26 -36.41 -3.88
N ASN A 534 -21.03 -35.32 -4.62
CA ASN A 534 -21.77 -34.08 -4.42
C ASN A 534 -22.93 -33.92 -5.41
N LYS A 535 -24.06 -33.44 -4.89
CA LYS A 535 -25.21 -32.95 -5.68
C LYS A 535 -25.01 -31.52 -6.18
N ALA A 536 -23.76 -31.06 -6.20
CA ALA A 536 -23.43 -29.69 -6.58
C ALA A 536 -23.54 -29.51 -8.09
N THR A 537 -23.92 -28.32 -8.53
CA THR A 537 -23.83 -27.91 -9.93
C THR A 537 -22.35 -27.73 -10.28
N VAL A 538 -21.87 -28.33 -11.36
CA VAL A 538 -20.45 -28.30 -11.72
C VAL A 538 -20.25 -27.65 -13.08
N ILE A 539 -19.29 -26.74 -13.15
CA ILE A 539 -18.81 -26.12 -14.39
C ILE A 539 -17.34 -26.48 -14.57
N ALA A 540 -17.03 -27.34 -15.53
CA ALA A 540 -15.66 -27.75 -15.82
C ALA A 540 -15.20 -27.15 -17.16
N ILE A 541 -14.19 -26.28 -17.15
CA ILE A 541 -13.44 -25.92 -18.36
C ILE A 541 -12.47 -27.06 -18.62
N ALA A 542 -12.78 -27.84 -19.66
CA ALA A 542 -12.07 -29.07 -19.91
C ALA A 542 -11.31 -28.99 -21.24
N HIS A 543 -10.00 -29.09 -21.13
CA HIS A 543 -9.09 -29.32 -22.27
C HIS A 543 -8.67 -30.79 -22.40
N ARG A 544 -9.10 -31.65 -21.45
CA ARG A 544 -8.80 -33.07 -21.44
C ARG A 544 -10.05 -33.95 -21.53
N LEU A 545 -9.95 -34.91 -22.43
CA LEU A 545 -10.89 -35.98 -22.76
C LEU A 545 -11.49 -36.70 -21.54
N SER A 546 -10.66 -37.04 -20.56
CA SER A 546 -11.05 -37.79 -19.36
C SER A 546 -12.06 -37.03 -18.49
N THR A 547 -11.91 -35.71 -18.37
CA THR A 547 -12.80 -34.88 -17.55
C THR A 547 -14.14 -34.64 -18.25
N ILE A 548 -14.14 -34.50 -19.58
CA ILE A 548 -15.34 -34.20 -20.39
C ILE A 548 -16.35 -35.35 -20.36
N ARG A 549 -15.87 -36.60 -20.36
CA ARG A 549 -16.71 -37.80 -20.44
C ARG A 549 -17.67 -37.97 -19.26
N HIS A 550 -17.35 -37.39 -18.10
CA HIS A 550 -18.18 -37.48 -16.90
C HIS A 550 -19.21 -36.34 -16.76
N MET A 551 -19.33 -35.47 -17.77
CA MET A 551 -20.28 -34.36 -17.76
C MET A 551 -21.64 -34.81 -18.30
N ASP A 552 -22.71 -34.31 -17.70
CA ASP A 552 -24.08 -34.56 -18.14
C ASP A 552 -24.37 -33.89 -19.48
N ARG A 553 -23.78 -32.70 -19.69
CA ARG A 553 -23.88 -31.94 -20.94
C ARG A 553 -22.57 -31.22 -21.25
N ILE A 554 -22.23 -31.15 -22.52
CA ILE A 554 -21.08 -30.43 -23.04
C ILE A 554 -21.59 -29.21 -23.79
N ILE A 555 -20.93 -28.08 -23.60
CA ILE A 555 -21.22 -26.80 -24.23
C ILE A 555 -19.95 -26.37 -24.98
N VAL A 556 -20.08 -26.28 -26.29
CA VAL A 556 -19.00 -25.90 -27.19
C VAL A 556 -19.14 -24.43 -27.54
N MET A 557 -18.09 -23.66 -27.25
CA MET A 557 -18.04 -22.23 -27.45
C MET A 557 -17.03 -21.86 -28.54
N GLU A 558 -17.44 -20.95 -29.43
CA GLU A 558 -16.57 -20.33 -30.43
C GLU A 558 -16.96 -18.86 -30.60
N GLY A 559 -15.96 -17.96 -30.60
CA GLY A 559 -16.18 -16.53 -30.80
C GLY A 559 -17.17 -15.88 -29.84
N GLY A 560 -17.33 -16.40 -28.62
CA GLY A 560 -18.29 -15.87 -27.66
C GLY A 560 -19.72 -16.42 -27.76
N CYS A 561 -19.98 -17.32 -28.68
CA CYS A 561 -21.28 -17.94 -28.89
C CYS A 561 -21.22 -19.43 -28.51
N ILE A 562 -22.36 -19.97 -28.08
CA ILE A 562 -22.54 -21.42 -27.95
C ILE A 562 -22.93 -21.93 -29.34
N ILE A 563 -22.08 -22.77 -29.92
CA ILE A 563 -22.28 -23.31 -31.27
C ILE A 563 -22.88 -24.72 -31.26
N GLU A 564 -22.56 -25.52 -30.24
CA GLU A 564 -23.09 -26.86 -30.06
C GLU A 564 -23.28 -27.14 -28.57
N GLU A 565 -24.34 -27.87 -28.23
CA GLU A 565 -24.52 -28.44 -26.90
C GLU A 565 -25.21 -29.81 -26.98
N GLY A 566 -24.85 -30.72 -26.07
CA GLY A 566 -25.40 -32.07 -26.07
C GLY A 566 -24.65 -32.99 -25.11
N THR A 567 -25.07 -34.25 -25.05
CA THR A 567 -24.31 -35.28 -24.35
C THR A 567 -23.04 -35.63 -25.11
N PHE A 568 -22.09 -36.27 -24.44
CA PHE A 568 -20.85 -36.73 -25.07
C PHE A 568 -21.09 -37.58 -26.31
N ASP A 569 -21.97 -38.58 -26.20
CA ASP A 569 -22.27 -39.51 -27.28
C ASP A 569 -23.00 -38.85 -28.45
N GLU A 570 -23.83 -37.83 -28.21
CA GLU A 570 -24.49 -37.07 -29.28
C GLU A 570 -23.48 -36.23 -30.08
N LEU A 571 -22.59 -35.52 -29.40
CA LEU A 571 -21.64 -34.62 -30.05
C LEU A 571 -20.53 -35.39 -30.79
N ILE A 572 -20.07 -36.53 -30.27
CA ILE A 572 -19.01 -37.31 -30.92
C ILE A 572 -19.48 -38.02 -32.19
N ASN A 573 -20.76 -38.41 -32.25
CA ASN A 573 -21.35 -39.10 -33.40
C ASN A 573 -21.73 -38.15 -34.53
N ASN A 574 -21.70 -36.83 -34.29
CA ASN A 574 -21.91 -35.82 -35.32
C ASN A 574 -20.60 -35.54 -36.07
N GLU A 575 -20.34 -36.25 -37.17
CA GLU A 575 -19.10 -36.10 -37.95
C GLU A 575 -18.88 -34.70 -38.53
N ALA A 576 -19.95 -33.94 -38.78
CA ALA A 576 -19.85 -32.56 -39.24
C ALA A 576 -19.65 -31.54 -38.10
N GLY A 577 -19.81 -31.98 -36.86
CA GLY A 577 -19.81 -31.15 -35.67
C GLY A 577 -18.43 -30.58 -35.33
N TYR A 578 -18.44 -29.38 -34.75
CA TYR A 578 -17.24 -28.69 -34.27
C TYR A 578 -16.58 -29.45 -33.12
N PHE A 579 -17.39 -30.03 -32.21
CA PHE A 579 -16.87 -30.88 -31.14
C PHE A 579 -16.06 -32.04 -31.69
N LYS A 580 -16.55 -32.72 -32.72
CA LYS A 580 -15.88 -33.86 -33.34
C LYS A 580 -14.56 -33.46 -34.02
N LYS A 581 -14.52 -32.30 -34.67
CA LYS A 581 -13.27 -31.74 -35.23
C LYS A 581 -12.23 -31.44 -34.15
N LEU A 582 -12.65 -30.79 -33.06
CA LEU A 582 -11.79 -30.54 -31.90
C LEU A 582 -11.29 -31.86 -31.30
N TRP A 583 -12.19 -32.84 -31.19
CA TRP A 583 -11.88 -34.17 -30.68
C TRP A 583 -10.84 -34.89 -31.53
N ASP A 584 -11.04 -34.96 -32.84
CA ASP A 584 -10.14 -35.64 -33.76
C ASP A 584 -8.77 -34.95 -33.81
N SER A 585 -8.72 -33.61 -33.68
CA SER A 585 -7.47 -32.85 -33.53
C SER A 585 -6.72 -33.23 -32.24
N GLN A 586 -7.41 -33.35 -31.10
CA GLN A 586 -6.80 -33.74 -29.83
C GLN A 586 -6.32 -35.20 -29.81
N VAL A 587 -7.10 -36.12 -30.38
CA VAL A 587 -6.77 -37.56 -30.38
C VAL A 587 -5.71 -37.90 -31.42
N ASN A 588 -5.70 -37.23 -32.58
CA ASN A 588 -4.73 -37.49 -33.65
C ASN A 588 -3.48 -36.60 -33.59
N GLY A 589 -3.35 -35.74 -32.57
CA GLY A 589 -2.14 -34.93 -32.33
C GLY A 589 -1.85 -33.84 -33.37
N MET A 590 -2.80 -33.54 -34.27
CA MET A 590 -2.68 -32.40 -35.19
C MET A 590 -3.30 -31.17 -34.55
N VAL A 591 -2.45 -30.30 -34.01
CA VAL A 591 -2.79 -28.92 -33.64
C VAL A 591 -3.31 -28.22 -34.90
N LEU A 592 -4.56 -27.77 -34.87
CA LEU A 592 -5.14 -26.88 -35.90
C LEU A 592 -4.57 -25.47 -35.76
#